data_AF-A0A061FSA2-F1
#
_entry.id   AF-A0A061FSA2-F1
#
_cell.length_a   1.000
_cell.length_b   1.000
_cell.length_c   1.000
_cell.angle_alpha   90.00
_cell.angle_beta   90.00
_cell.angle_gamma   90.00
#
_symmetry.space_group_name_H-M   'P 1'
#
loop_
_entity.id
_entity.type
_entity.pdbx_description
1 polymer ?
#
loop_
_entity_poly.entity_id
_entity_poly.type
_entity_poly.pdbx_seq_one_letter_code
_entity_poly.pdbx_strand_id
1 'polypeptide(L)'
;MEAAMGLMRRMPPRHSETALSALLSLLPQHSSDLLSQVDLPLQVLCDVDNGKEFILCEYNRDADSYRSPWSNKYHPPLEDGPYPSSELRKLEIEANDIFAIYRDQYYEGGISSVYMWEDDNEGFVACFLIKKDGSKTGHGRRGCLEEGAWDAIHVIEVGPEEEGTTRYCLTSTVMLSLTTDDESSGTFSLSGSLRRQMNMNLSVADGHLCNMGKMIEEMEGKLRNSLDQVYFGKTREMVCTLRPPAEVAQMRLPDS
;
A
#
# COMPACT_ATOMS: atom_id res chain seq x y z
N MET A 1 -9.80 -17.05 -12.56
CA MET A 1 -8.85 -16.10 -11.94
C MET A 1 -8.63 -14.84 -12.77
N GLU A 2 -8.14 -14.95 -14.02
CA GLU A 2 -7.81 -13.77 -14.85
C GLU A 2 -8.98 -12.77 -15.03
N ALA A 3 -10.20 -13.27 -15.26
CA ALA A 3 -11.39 -12.43 -15.37
C ALA A 3 -11.74 -11.70 -14.07
N ALA A 4 -11.55 -12.35 -12.90
CA ALA A 4 -11.80 -11.74 -11.59
C ALA A 4 -10.78 -10.61 -11.31
N MET A 5 -9.50 -10.84 -11.61
CA MET A 5 -8.45 -9.81 -11.54
C MET A 5 -8.69 -8.69 -12.57
N GLY A 6 -9.22 -9.03 -13.75
CA GLY A 6 -9.66 -8.06 -14.75
C GLY A 6 -10.80 -7.17 -14.24
N LEU A 7 -11.76 -7.74 -13.50
CA LEU A 7 -12.85 -7.00 -12.88
C LEU A 7 -12.34 -6.06 -11.79
N MET A 8 -11.51 -6.56 -10.86
CA MET A 8 -10.96 -5.73 -9.77
C MET A 8 -10.16 -4.53 -10.28
N ARG A 9 -9.44 -4.68 -11.41
CA ARG A 9 -8.73 -3.56 -12.06
C ARG A 9 -9.64 -2.51 -12.71
N ARG A 10 -10.93 -2.82 -12.93
CA ARG A 10 -11.90 -1.94 -13.58
C ARG A 10 -12.93 -1.37 -12.61
N MET A 11 -13.12 -2.01 -11.46
CA MET A 11 -14.03 -1.53 -10.45
C MET A 11 -13.52 -0.22 -9.84
N PRO A 12 -14.41 0.74 -9.53
CA PRO A 12 -14.02 1.93 -8.79
C PRO A 12 -13.35 1.53 -7.47
N PRO A 13 -12.17 2.07 -7.13
CA PRO A 13 -11.43 1.71 -5.92
C PRO A 13 -12.24 1.87 -4.64
N ARG A 14 -13.17 2.83 -4.58
CA ARG A 14 -14.09 3.01 -3.46
C ARG A 14 -15.06 1.83 -3.21
N HIS A 15 -15.22 0.93 -4.19
CA HIS A 15 -16.09 -0.23 -4.10
C HIS A 15 -15.30 -1.55 -4.16
N SER A 16 -13.97 -1.50 -4.03
CA SER A 16 -13.12 -2.69 -4.13
C SER A 16 -13.43 -3.71 -3.03
N GLU A 17 -13.72 -3.27 -1.80
CA GLU A 17 -14.11 -4.18 -0.71
C GLU A 17 -15.41 -4.94 -1.02
N THR A 18 -16.45 -4.22 -1.46
CA THR A 18 -17.74 -4.83 -1.82
C THR A 18 -17.60 -5.75 -3.02
N ALA A 19 -16.80 -5.34 -4.02
CA ALA A 19 -16.52 -6.15 -5.20
C ALA A 19 -15.77 -7.44 -4.84
N LEU A 20 -14.77 -7.35 -3.96
CA LEU A 20 -14.03 -8.52 -3.49
C LEU A 20 -14.95 -9.46 -2.70
N SER A 21 -15.75 -8.94 -1.77
CA SER A 21 -16.72 -9.75 -1.01
C SER A 21 -17.71 -10.50 -1.92
N ALA A 22 -18.21 -9.83 -2.96
CA ALA A 22 -19.05 -10.47 -3.97
C ALA A 22 -18.31 -11.55 -4.75
N LEU A 23 -17.05 -11.31 -5.14
CA LEU A 23 -16.22 -12.29 -5.83
C LEU A 23 -15.91 -13.52 -4.96
N LEU A 24 -15.63 -13.33 -3.67
CA LEU A 24 -15.41 -14.42 -2.71
C LEU A 24 -16.67 -15.28 -2.56
N SER A 25 -17.84 -14.65 -2.57
CA SER A 25 -19.14 -15.35 -2.52
C SER A 25 -19.43 -16.13 -3.81
N LEU A 26 -18.99 -15.61 -4.97
CA LEU A 26 -19.20 -16.23 -6.28
C LEU A 26 -18.17 -17.33 -6.61
N LEU A 27 -16.94 -17.18 -6.13
CA LEU A 27 -15.80 -18.05 -6.44
C LEU A 27 -15.10 -18.49 -5.14
N PRO A 28 -15.78 -19.21 -4.24
CA PRO A 28 -15.22 -19.60 -2.94
C PRO A 28 -13.93 -20.42 -3.07
N GLN A 29 -13.80 -21.22 -4.14
CA GLN A 29 -12.61 -22.03 -4.43
C GLN A 29 -11.34 -21.21 -4.74
N HIS A 30 -11.48 -19.93 -5.07
CA HIS A 30 -10.36 -19.02 -5.36
C HIS A 30 -10.15 -17.97 -4.27
N SER A 31 -10.77 -18.15 -3.09
CA SER A 31 -10.74 -17.12 -2.04
C SER A 31 -9.33 -16.77 -1.59
N SER A 32 -8.48 -17.78 -1.39
CA SER A 32 -7.08 -17.59 -0.99
C SER A 32 -6.29 -16.80 -2.04
N ASP A 33 -6.41 -17.18 -3.32
CA ASP A 33 -5.72 -16.51 -4.41
C ASP A 33 -6.21 -15.07 -4.62
N LEU A 34 -7.51 -14.81 -4.39
CA LEU A 34 -8.10 -13.48 -4.55
C LEU A 34 -7.67 -12.54 -3.43
N LEU A 35 -7.68 -13.02 -2.19
CA LEU A 35 -7.22 -12.23 -1.03
C LEU A 35 -5.74 -11.86 -1.21
N SER A 36 -4.90 -12.84 -1.54
CA SER A 36 -3.44 -12.64 -1.72
C SER A 36 -3.03 -11.74 -2.87
N GLN A 37 -3.91 -11.55 -3.87
CA GLN A 37 -3.58 -10.75 -5.05
C GLN A 37 -4.24 -9.37 -5.07
N VAL A 38 -5.28 -9.14 -4.27
CA VAL A 38 -6.09 -7.93 -4.31
C VAL A 38 -5.82 -7.09 -3.06
N ASP A 39 -5.06 -6.01 -3.25
CA ASP A 39 -4.85 -5.02 -2.19
C ASP A 39 -6.14 -4.22 -1.95
N LEU A 40 -6.51 -4.08 -0.68
CA LEU A 40 -7.62 -3.25 -0.20
C LEU A 40 -7.09 -2.05 0.60
N PRO A 41 -7.86 -0.95 0.69
CA PRO A 41 -7.51 0.17 1.56
C PRO A 41 -7.22 -0.31 2.98
N LEU A 42 -6.10 0.18 3.54
CA LEU A 42 -5.59 -0.33 4.81
C LEU A 42 -6.50 0.09 5.97
N GLN A 43 -6.81 -0.83 6.87
CA GLN A 43 -7.58 -0.56 8.09
C GLN A 43 -6.63 -0.48 9.30
N VAL A 44 -7.12 0.10 10.39
CA VAL A 44 -6.31 0.34 11.60
C VAL A 44 -7.04 -0.21 12.82
N LEU A 45 -6.29 -0.85 13.70
CA LEU A 45 -6.74 -1.24 15.04
C LEU A 45 -5.79 -0.66 16.09
N CYS A 46 -6.26 -0.53 17.33
CA CYS A 46 -5.42 -0.15 18.46
C CYS A 46 -5.06 -1.39 19.28
N ASP A 47 -3.77 -1.56 19.55
CA ASP A 47 -3.28 -2.55 20.51
C ASP A 47 -3.64 -2.10 21.93
N VAL A 48 -4.55 -2.84 22.57
CA VAL A 48 -5.05 -2.52 23.91
C VAL A 48 -3.96 -2.58 25.00
N ASP A 49 -2.88 -3.33 24.78
CA ASP A 49 -1.82 -3.46 25.79
C ASP A 49 -0.86 -2.26 25.77
N ASN A 50 -0.61 -1.71 24.58
CA ASN A 50 0.38 -0.64 24.38
C ASN A 50 -0.25 0.72 24.06
N GLY A 51 -1.55 0.77 23.76
CA GLY A 51 -2.26 1.97 23.29
C GLY A 51 -1.77 2.48 21.94
N LYS A 52 -1.10 1.64 21.15
CA LYS A 52 -0.52 1.99 19.86
C LYS A 52 -1.38 1.47 18.72
N GLU A 53 -1.61 2.30 17.71
CA GLU A 53 -2.29 1.91 16.49
C GLU A 53 -1.40 1.02 15.61
N PHE A 54 -1.99 0.06 14.92
CA PHE A 54 -1.33 -0.79 13.93
C PHE A 54 -2.24 -1.07 12.73
N ILE A 55 -1.60 -1.39 11.60
CA ILE A 55 -2.29 -1.58 10.32
C ILE A 55 -2.71 -3.04 10.16
N LEU A 56 -3.95 -3.24 9.71
CA LEU A 56 -4.51 -4.54 9.39
C LEU A 56 -4.26 -4.88 7.93
N CYS A 57 -3.72 -6.07 7.68
CA CYS A 57 -3.59 -6.65 6.35
C CYS A 57 -3.82 -8.17 6.42
N GLU A 58 -3.75 -8.84 5.28
CA GLU A 58 -3.83 -10.31 5.27
C GLU A 58 -2.62 -10.98 5.94
N TYR A 59 -1.45 -10.34 5.90
CA TYR A 59 -0.20 -10.94 6.40
C TYR A 59 -0.08 -10.99 7.92
N ASN A 60 -0.91 -10.22 8.64
CA ASN A 60 -1.01 -10.31 10.10
C ASN A 60 -2.35 -10.87 10.56
N ARG A 61 -3.15 -11.43 9.65
CA ARG A 61 -4.47 -11.99 9.96
C ARG A 61 -4.39 -13.50 10.15
N ASP A 62 -5.05 -13.98 11.17
CA ASP A 62 -5.42 -15.39 11.29
C ASP A 62 -6.89 -15.52 11.73
N ALA A 63 -7.67 -16.30 10.98
CA ALA A 63 -9.13 -16.30 11.04
C ALA A 63 -9.72 -14.88 11.01
N ASP A 64 -10.31 -14.41 12.11
CA ASP A 64 -10.85 -13.04 12.26
C ASP A 64 -10.05 -12.20 13.26
N SER A 65 -8.83 -12.62 13.57
CA SER A 65 -7.94 -11.97 14.53
C SER A 65 -6.70 -11.41 13.82
N TYR A 66 -6.17 -10.32 14.35
CA TYR A 66 -5.00 -9.64 13.77
C TYR A 66 -3.88 -9.48 14.80
N ARG A 67 -2.66 -9.86 14.42
CA ARG A 67 -1.47 -9.76 15.27
C ARG A 67 -0.96 -8.32 15.31
N SER A 68 -0.85 -7.77 16.52
CA SER A 68 -0.19 -6.49 16.76
C SER A 68 1.32 -6.62 16.62
N PRO A 69 2.00 -5.71 15.88
CA PRO A 69 3.45 -5.69 15.79
C PRO A 69 4.10 -5.22 17.10
N TRP A 70 3.33 -4.62 18.03
CA TRP A 70 3.84 -4.08 19.29
C TRP A 70 3.83 -5.14 20.40
N SER A 71 2.65 -5.66 20.75
CA SER A 71 2.49 -6.69 21.79
C SER A 71 2.80 -8.11 21.31
N ASN A 72 2.85 -8.33 19.99
CA ASN A 72 2.89 -9.67 19.39
C ASN A 72 1.69 -10.53 19.80
N LYS A 73 0.51 -9.93 20.00
CA LYS A 73 -0.73 -10.65 20.34
C LYS A 73 -1.79 -10.45 19.28
N TYR A 74 -2.65 -11.44 19.14
CA TYR A 74 -3.82 -11.36 18.27
C TYR A 74 -4.96 -10.60 18.94
N HIS A 75 -5.68 -9.82 18.13
CA HIS A 75 -6.88 -9.09 18.51
C HIS A 75 -8.02 -9.42 17.52
N PRO A 76 -9.12 -10.05 17.97
CA PRO A 76 -9.34 -10.66 19.29
C PRO A 76 -8.30 -11.73 19.67
N PRO A 77 -8.17 -12.12 20.96
CA PRO A 77 -7.21 -13.13 21.37
C PRO A 77 -7.45 -14.47 20.67
N LEU A 78 -6.35 -15.09 20.22
CA LEU A 78 -6.34 -16.38 19.54
C LEU A 78 -5.27 -17.28 20.19
N GLU A 79 -5.61 -18.54 20.44
CA GLU A 79 -4.70 -19.49 21.10
C GLU A 79 -3.63 -20.06 20.15
N ASP A 80 -3.99 -20.36 18.91
CA ASP A 80 -3.16 -21.10 17.95
C ASP A 80 -2.74 -20.28 16.72
N GLY A 81 -2.55 -18.96 16.89
CA GLY A 81 -2.12 -18.09 15.79
C GLY A 81 -0.65 -18.31 15.39
N PRO A 82 -0.27 -18.13 14.12
CA PRO A 82 1.13 -18.19 13.71
C PRO A 82 1.92 -17.02 14.28
N TYR A 83 3.14 -17.28 14.75
CA TYR A 83 4.07 -16.29 15.24
C TYR A 83 5.44 -16.47 14.59
N PRO A 84 6.17 -15.38 14.31
CA PRO A 84 7.55 -15.47 13.85
C PRO A 84 8.43 -16.10 14.93
N SER A 85 9.52 -16.75 14.51
CA SER A 85 10.56 -17.23 15.40
C SER A 85 11.15 -16.11 16.27
N SER A 86 11.80 -16.48 17.37
CA SER A 86 12.38 -15.52 18.30
C SER A 86 13.47 -14.63 17.68
N GLU A 87 14.15 -15.10 16.64
CA GLU A 87 15.16 -14.32 15.91
C GLU A 87 14.48 -13.34 14.95
N LEU A 88 13.54 -13.82 14.14
CA LEU A 88 12.80 -12.99 13.21
C LEU A 88 11.95 -11.93 13.92
N ARG A 89 11.40 -12.26 15.09
CA ARG A 89 10.66 -11.30 15.93
C ARG A 89 11.54 -10.15 16.42
N LYS A 90 12.82 -10.39 16.73
CA LYS A 90 13.76 -9.30 17.10
C LYS A 90 13.97 -8.36 15.91
N LEU A 91 14.15 -8.94 14.73
CA LEU A 91 14.29 -8.17 13.48
C LEU A 91 13.00 -7.39 13.15
N GLU A 92 11.83 -7.98 13.37
CA GLU A 92 10.53 -7.34 13.17
C GLU A 92 10.34 -6.13 14.09
N ILE A 93 10.76 -6.22 15.36
CA ILE A 93 10.71 -5.09 16.32
C ILE A 93 11.64 -3.97 15.84
N GLU A 94 12.89 -4.29 15.50
CA GLU A 94 13.85 -3.31 14.99
C GLU A 94 13.36 -2.65 13.68
N ALA A 95 12.77 -3.43 12.79
CA ALA A 95 12.17 -2.94 11.56
C ALA A 95 11.03 -1.94 11.83
N ASN A 96 10.14 -2.24 12.79
CA ASN A 96 9.06 -1.33 13.16
C ASN A 96 9.60 0.00 13.71
N ASP A 97 10.65 -0.04 14.54
CA ASP A 97 11.26 1.16 15.10
C ASP A 97 11.93 2.04 14.02
N ILE A 98 12.72 1.44 13.12
CA ILE A 98 13.36 2.16 12.01
C ILE A 98 12.32 2.68 11.03
N PHE A 99 11.31 1.89 10.71
CA PHE A 99 10.28 2.27 9.74
C PHE A 99 9.35 3.36 10.29
N ALA A 100 9.17 3.45 11.60
CA ALA A 100 8.49 4.59 12.23
C ALA A 100 9.27 5.91 12.02
N ILE A 101 10.61 5.86 12.06
CA ILE A 101 11.46 7.02 11.74
C ILE A 101 11.31 7.38 10.25
N TYR A 102 11.35 6.39 9.35
CA TYR A 102 11.11 6.60 7.92
C TYR A 102 9.77 7.28 7.65
N ARG A 103 8.70 6.77 8.28
CA ARG A 103 7.36 7.36 8.23
C ARG A 103 7.40 8.82 8.68
N ASP A 104 8.00 9.13 9.82
CA ASP A 104 8.01 10.50 10.32
C ASP A 104 8.79 11.47 9.41
N GLN A 105 9.88 11.01 8.80
CA GLN A 105 10.68 11.82 7.87
C GLN A 105 9.98 12.09 6.53
N TYR A 106 9.28 11.10 5.97
CA TYR A 106 8.69 11.18 4.63
C TYR A 106 7.20 11.55 4.63
N TYR A 107 6.47 11.16 5.67
CA TYR A 107 5.01 11.32 5.79
C TYR A 107 4.60 12.33 6.85
N GLU A 108 5.51 12.79 7.72
CA GLU A 108 5.22 13.73 8.81
C GLU A 108 4.03 13.25 9.66
N GLY A 109 4.05 11.97 10.04
CA GLY A 109 3.00 11.27 10.80
C GLY A 109 2.27 10.20 9.97
N GLY A 110 1.07 9.82 10.42
CA GLY A 110 0.39 8.62 9.93
C GLY A 110 0.74 7.40 10.78
N ILE A 111 0.41 6.21 10.29
CA ILE A 111 0.63 4.94 10.98
C ILE A 111 1.53 4.08 10.10
N SER A 112 2.41 3.32 10.73
CA SER A 112 3.27 2.35 10.05
C SER A 112 3.25 1.03 10.82
N SER A 113 3.37 -0.08 10.11
CA SER A 113 3.47 -1.41 10.71
C SER A 113 4.32 -2.31 9.83
N VAL A 114 5.16 -3.12 10.46
CA VAL A 114 5.99 -4.12 9.78
C VAL A 114 5.66 -5.50 10.35
N TYR A 115 5.42 -6.45 9.45
CA TYR A 115 5.18 -7.85 9.78
C TYR A 115 6.20 -8.73 9.07
N MET A 116 6.77 -9.70 9.77
CA MET A 116 7.71 -10.68 9.21
C MET A 116 7.25 -12.09 9.52
N TRP A 117 7.50 -13.00 8.57
CA TRP A 117 7.24 -14.44 8.72
C TRP A 117 8.26 -15.24 7.91
N GLU A 118 8.50 -16.47 8.32
CA GLU A 118 9.38 -17.40 7.62
C GLU A 118 8.79 -17.79 6.25
N ASP A 119 9.66 -17.94 5.25
CA ASP A 119 9.31 -18.59 3.99
C ASP A 119 9.76 -20.06 4.02
N ASP A 120 9.03 -20.93 3.33
CA ASP A 120 9.32 -22.37 3.31
C ASP A 120 10.69 -22.70 2.68
N ASN A 121 11.28 -21.76 1.93
CA ASN A 121 12.54 -21.92 1.20
C ASN A 121 13.79 -21.40 1.97
N GLU A 122 13.82 -21.55 3.30
CA GLU A 122 14.91 -21.06 4.17
C GLU A 122 15.14 -19.53 4.13
N GLY A 123 14.17 -18.78 3.60
CA GLY A 123 14.14 -17.33 3.57
C GLY A 123 13.14 -16.75 4.57
N PHE A 124 12.85 -15.46 4.42
CA PHE A 124 11.75 -14.82 5.13
C PHE A 124 11.10 -13.75 4.26
N VAL A 125 9.87 -13.40 4.60
CA VAL A 125 9.13 -12.32 3.95
C VAL A 125 8.87 -11.23 4.97
N ALA A 126 8.98 -9.99 4.53
CA ALA A 126 8.68 -8.81 5.31
C ALA A 126 7.66 -7.93 4.59
N CYS A 127 6.58 -7.59 5.27
CA CYS A 127 5.55 -6.67 4.79
C CYS A 127 5.64 -5.35 5.57
N PHE A 128 5.94 -4.27 4.86
CA PHE A 128 6.00 -2.92 5.38
C PHE A 128 4.77 -2.14 4.91
N LEU A 129 4.06 -1.53 5.84
CA LEU A 129 2.80 -0.85 5.61
C LEU A 129 2.87 0.58 6.11
N ILE A 130 2.39 1.53 5.31
CA ILE A 130 2.18 2.92 5.73
C ILE A 130 0.76 3.32 5.38
N LYS A 131 0.07 3.93 6.33
CA LYS A 131 -1.21 4.59 6.12
C LYS A 131 -1.12 6.05 6.56
N LYS A 132 -1.43 6.96 5.65
CA LYS A 132 -1.56 8.39 5.95
C LYS A 132 -2.96 8.86 5.55
N ASP A 133 -3.69 9.32 6.56
CA ASP A 133 -4.93 10.06 6.37
C ASP A 133 -4.63 11.57 6.37
N GLY A 134 -4.78 12.20 5.22
CA GLY A 134 -4.64 13.63 4.99
C GLY A 134 -5.93 14.42 5.23
N SER A 135 -7.06 13.74 5.44
CA SER A 135 -8.39 14.35 5.63
C SER A 135 -8.47 15.12 6.95
N LYS A 136 -7.85 14.60 8.01
CA LYS A 136 -7.83 15.22 9.35
C LYS A 136 -6.95 16.47 9.44
N THR A 137 -5.95 16.59 8.57
CA THR A 137 -5.13 17.81 8.42
C THR A 137 -5.79 18.78 7.43
N GLY A 138 -7.13 18.76 7.35
CA GLY A 138 -8.06 19.28 6.34
C GLY A 138 -8.02 20.78 6.04
N HIS A 139 -6.86 21.40 6.14
CA HIS A 139 -6.46 22.47 5.25
C HIS A 139 -5.29 21.95 4.44
N GLY A 140 -5.57 21.12 3.41
CA GLY A 140 -4.67 21.09 2.26
C GLY A 140 -4.33 22.53 1.87
N ARG A 141 -3.20 22.82 1.22
CA ARG A 141 -2.73 24.21 0.97
C ARG A 141 -3.78 25.17 0.35
N ARG A 142 -4.92 24.67 -0.12
CA ARG A 142 -6.04 25.40 -0.73
C ARG A 142 -7.41 25.26 -0.01
N GLY A 143 -7.53 24.48 1.07
CA GLY A 143 -8.76 24.39 1.87
C GLY A 143 -9.94 23.60 1.26
N CYS A 144 -9.78 22.98 0.09
CA CYS A 144 -10.84 22.25 -0.63
C CYS A 144 -10.72 20.71 -0.57
N LEU A 145 -9.80 20.18 0.25
CA LEU A 145 -9.61 18.73 0.39
C LEU A 145 -10.61 18.20 1.43
N GLU A 146 -11.58 17.39 0.98
CA GLU A 146 -12.50 16.70 1.89
C GLU A 146 -11.89 15.38 2.38
N GLU A 147 -11.36 14.57 1.45
CA GLU A 147 -10.77 13.26 1.78
C GLU A 147 -9.45 13.09 1.05
N GLY A 148 -8.41 12.67 1.78
CA GLY A 148 -7.12 12.31 1.22
C GLY A 148 -6.56 11.10 1.96
N ALA A 149 -6.42 9.97 1.27
CA ALA A 149 -5.88 8.75 1.83
C ALA A 149 -4.71 8.24 0.98
N TRP A 150 -3.61 7.93 1.65
CA TRP A 150 -2.45 7.27 1.07
C TRP A 150 -2.21 5.97 1.83
N ASP A 151 -2.21 4.85 1.11
CA ASP A 151 -1.87 3.54 1.62
C ASP A 151 -0.71 2.98 0.81
N ALA A 152 0.40 2.62 1.46
CA ALA A 152 1.55 1.99 0.84
C ALA A 152 1.78 0.59 1.45
N ILE A 153 1.97 -0.39 0.58
CA ILE A 153 2.18 -1.80 0.91
C ILE A 153 3.45 -2.24 0.19
N HIS A 154 4.46 -2.68 0.95
CA HIS A 154 5.71 -3.18 0.41
C HIS A 154 5.96 -4.59 0.95
N VAL A 155 5.86 -5.59 0.08
CA VAL A 155 6.16 -6.98 0.42
C VAL A 155 7.53 -7.31 -0.16
N ILE A 156 8.46 -7.72 0.69
CA ILE A 156 9.81 -8.12 0.31
C ILE A 156 10.01 -9.58 0.65
N GLU A 157 10.26 -10.39 -0.36
CA GLU A 157 10.73 -11.77 -0.20
C GLU A 157 12.26 -11.75 -0.18
N VAL A 158 12.84 -12.28 0.89
CA VAL A 158 14.28 -12.44 1.07
C VAL A 158 14.62 -13.92 0.91
N GLY A 159 15.43 -14.24 -0.11
CA GLY A 159 15.87 -15.60 -0.37
C GLY A 159 16.95 -16.08 0.62
N PRO A 160 17.37 -17.35 0.50
CA PRO A 160 18.47 -17.88 1.30
C PRO A 160 19.77 -17.10 1.04
N GLU A 161 20.62 -17.04 2.06
CA GLU A 161 21.94 -16.43 1.93
C GLU A 161 22.91 -17.38 1.23
N GLU A 162 23.43 -16.96 0.08
CA GLU A 162 24.43 -17.68 -0.71
C GLU A 162 25.70 -16.81 -0.80
N GLU A 163 26.81 -17.32 -0.25
CA GLU A 163 28.14 -16.66 -0.32
C GLU A 163 28.16 -15.20 0.20
N GLY A 164 27.36 -14.88 1.23
CA GLY A 164 27.26 -13.51 1.79
C GLY A 164 26.39 -12.55 0.98
N THR A 165 25.63 -13.07 0.02
CA THR A 165 24.66 -12.33 -0.79
C THR A 165 23.29 -12.99 -0.71
N THR A 166 22.23 -12.20 -0.88
CA THR A 166 20.88 -12.74 -0.99
C THR A 166 20.07 -11.98 -2.03
N ARG A 167 19.06 -12.66 -2.57
CA ARG A 167 18.09 -12.12 -3.53
C ARG A 167 16.91 -11.51 -2.78
N TYR A 168 16.63 -10.26 -3.07
CA TYR A 168 15.46 -9.53 -2.59
C TYR A 168 14.48 -9.33 -3.75
N CYS A 169 13.22 -9.69 -3.53
CA CYS A 169 12.12 -9.43 -4.45
C CYS A 169 11.10 -8.51 -3.75
N LEU A 170 11.11 -7.22 -4.13
CA LEU A 170 10.19 -6.22 -3.60
C LEU A 170 9.00 -6.07 -4.54
N THR A 171 7.79 -6.28 -4.02
CA THR A 171 6.53 -5.90 -4.65
C THR A 171 5.91 -4.77 -3.85
N SER A 172 5.73 -3.61 -4.48
CA SER A 172 5.16 -2.42 -3.85
C SER A 172 3.87 -2.02 -4.52
N THR A 173 2.82 -1.82 -3.73
CA THR A 173 1.56 -1.22 -4.15
C THR A 173 1.35 0.07 -3.38
N VAL A 174 1.05 1.16 -4.10
CA VAL A 174 0.57 2.40 -3.49
C VAL A 174 -0.85 2.66 -3.98
N MET A 175 -1.75 2.94 -3.04
CA MET A 175 -3.12 3.37 -3.27
C MET A 175 -3.27 4.82 -2.85
N LEU A 176 -3.88 5.61 -3.72
CA LEU A 176 -4.16 7.02 -3.49
C LEU A 176 -5.63 7.26 -3.75
N SER A 177 -6.31 7.87 -2.79
CA SER A 177 -7.66 8.41 -2.96
C SER A 177 -7.69 9.87 -2.55
N LEU A 178 -8.30 10.69 -3.38
CA LEU A 178 -8.39 12.13 -3.20
C LEU A 178 -9.78 12.59 -3.63
N THR A 179 -10.51 13.21 -2.71
CA THR A 179 -11.79 13.86 -2.98
C THR A 179 -11.70 15.30 -2.55
N THR A 180 -11.99 16.20 -3.49
CA THR A 180 -12.07 17.63 -3.25
C THR A 180 -13.48 18.09 -3.56
N ASP A 181 -14.03 18.95 -2.71
CA ASP A 181 -15.29 19.63 -2.96
C ASP A 181 -15.07 21.14 -2.90
N ASP A 182 -15.53 21.81 -3.95
CA ASP A 182 -15.35 23.24 -4.13
C ASP A 182 -16.57 23.80 -4.84
N GLU A 183 -17.07 24.95 -4.37
CA GLU A 183 -18.32 25.53 -4.88
C GLU A 183 -18.25 25.87 -6.38
N SER A 184 -17.05 26.15 -6.92
CA SER A 184 -16.87 26.58 -8.31
C SER A 184 -16.66 25.41 -9.29
N SER A 185 -16.02 24.33 -8.83
CA SER A 185 -15.65 23.17 -9.65
C SER A 185 -16.47 21.92 -9.36
N GLY A 186 -17.27 21.93 -8.29
CA GLY A 186 -18.04 20.80 -7.80
C GLY A 186 -17.14 19.72 -7.19
N THR A 187 -17.76 18.59 -6.84
CA THR A 187 -17.04 17.47 -6.25
C THR A 187 -16.19 16.75 -7.31
N PHE A 188 -14.89 16.69 -7.07
CA PHE A 188 -13.94 15.94 -7.87
C PHE A 188 -13.33 14.83 -7.02
N SER A 189 -13.39 13.59 -7.53
CA SER A 189 -12.83 12.43 -6.85
C SER A 189 -11.91 11.66 -7.78
N LEU A 190 -10.73 11.32 -7.27
CA LEU A 190 -9.69 10.60 -7.98
C LEU A 190 -9.11 9.54 -7.06
N SER A 191 -9.28 8.28 -7.45
CA SER A 191 -8.79 7.13 -6.69
C SER A 191 -8.17 6.10 -7.62
N GLY A 192 -7.20 5.34 -7.09
CA GLY A 192 -6.62 4.21 -7.79
C GLY A 192 -5.42 3.62 -7.06
N SER A 193 -4.74 2.71 -7.74
CA SER A 193 -3.56 2.03 -7.22
C SER A 193 -2.50 1.84 -8.31
N LEU A 194 -1.24 1.76 -7.90
CA LEU A 194 -0.12 1.43 -8.76
C LEU A 194 0.74 0.38 -8.08
N ARG A 195 0.92 -0.76 -8.75
CA ARG A 195 1.80 -1.85 -8.31
C ARG A 195 3.05 -1.92 -9.17
N ARG A 196 4.22 -2.08 -8.55
CA ARG A 196 5.51 -2.33 -9.22
C ARG A 196 6.31 -3.40 -8.48
N GLN A 197 7.19 -4.05 -9.21
CA GLN A 197 8.10 -5.06 -8.68
C GLN A 197 9.54 -4.69 -9.02
N MET A 198 10.47 -5.04 -8.13
CA MET A 198 11.91 -4.88 -8.29
C MET A 198 12.61 -6.09 -7.69
N ASN A 199 13.64 -6.59 -8.38
CA ASN A 199 14.50 -7.66 -7.89
C ASN A 199 15.94 -7.14 -7.79
N MET A 200 16.62 -7.43 -6.68
CA MET A 200 18.02 -7.06 -6.47
C MET A 200 18.76 -8.20 -5.75
N ASN A 201 20.02 -8.42 -6.14
CA ASN A 201 20.93 -9.28 -5.38
C ASN A 201 21.92 -8.37 -4.65
N LEU A 202 21.90 -8.40 -3.32
CA LEU A 202 22.69 -7.50 -2.47
C LEU A 202 23.48 -8.31 -1.44
N SER A 203 24.66 -7.79 -1.07
CA SER A 203 25.43 -8.35 0.04
C SER A 203 24.73 -8.11 1.37
N VAL A 204 24.78 -9.10 2.26
CA VAL A 204 24.17 -9.05 3.60
C VAL A 204 25.07 -8.32 4.61
N ALA A 205 26.27 -7.86 4.20
CA ALA A 205 27.24 -7.21 5.10
C ALA A 205 26.68 -5.98 5.86
N ASP A 206 25.80 -5.20 5.21
CA ASP A 206 25.16 -4.01 5.81
C ASP A 206 23.85 -4.35 6.58
N GLY A 207 23.46 -5.62 6.63
CA GLY A 207 22.23 -6.12 7.24
C GLY A 207 20.99 -6.04 6.33
N HIS A 208 20.03 -6.94 6.55
CA HIS A 208 18.80 -7.02 5.74
C HIS A 208 17.96 -5.74 5.81
N LEU A 209 17.84 -5.11 6.99
CA LEU A 209 17.02 -3.89 7.16
C LEU A 209 17.54 -2.72 6.32
N CYS A 210 18.86 -2.55 6.23
CA CYS A 210 19.47 -1.50 5.41
C CYS A 210 19.17 -1.71 3.92
N ASN A 211 19.32 -2.95 3.45
CA ASN A 211 19.03 -3.31 2.07
C ASN A 211 17.54 -3.12 1.73
N MET A 212 16.65 -3.64 2.58
CA MET A 212 15.20 -3.49 2.41
C MET A 212 14.76 -2.02 2.43
N GLY A 213 15.28 -1.23 3.37
CA GLY A 213 14.98 0.20 3.47
C GLY A 213 15.36 0.99 2.21
N LYS A 214 16.57 0.78 1.68
CA LYS A 214 17.01 1.41 0.41
C LYS A 214 16.11 1.04 -0.76
N MET A 215 15.71 -0.23 -0.86
CA MET A 215 14.82 -0.70 -1.93
C MET A 215 13.42 -0.07 -1.83
N ILE A 216 12.86 0.03 -0.63
CA ILE A 216 11.56 0.66 -0.39
C ILE A 216 11.62 2.14 -0.76
N GLU A 217 12.63 2.86 -0.28
CA GLU A 217 12.81 4.28 -0.53
C GLU A 217 12.92 4.59 -2.05
N GLU A 218 13.72 3.82 -2.78
CA GLU A 218 13.85 3.97 -4.22
C GLU A 218 12.54 3.66 -4.96
N MET A 219 11.86 2.58 -4.59
CA MET A 219 10.61 2.17 -5.22
C MET A 219 9.48 3.17 -4.96
N GLU A 220 9.35 3.64 -3.72
CA GLU A 220 8.33 4.61 -3.34
C GLU A 220 8.54 5.96 -4.05
N GLY A 221 9.79 6.42 -4.18
CA GLY A 221 10.12 7.60 -4.99
C GLY A 221 9.68 7.44 -6.46
N LYS A 222 9.91 6.26 -7.06
CA LYS A 222 9.46 5.95 -8.43
C LYS A 222 7.93 5.90 -8.54
N LEU A 223 7.25 5.32 -7.56
CA LEU A 223 5.79 5.21 -7.53
C LEU A 223 5.14 6.58 -7.36
N ARG A 224 5.65 7.42 -6.45
CA ARG A 224 5.17 8.80 -6.24
C ARG A 224 5.24 9.64 -7.51
N ASN A 225 6.37 9.61 -8.21
CA ASN A 225 6.54 10.31 -9.50
C ASN A 225 5.58 9.78 -10.57
N SER A 226 5.33 8.47 -10.58
CA SER A 226 4.41 7.85 -11.55
C SER A 226 2.95 8.20 -11.25
N LEU A 227 2.58 8.25 -9.97
CA LEU A 227 1.25 8.68 -9.53
C LEU A 227 1.01 10.13 -9.94
N ASP A 228 1.95 11.05 -9.69
CA ASP A 228 1.81 12.46 -10.07
C ASP A 228 1.53 12.62 -11.59
N GLN A 229 2.32 11.95 -12.43
CA GLN A 229 2.16 12.00 -13.89
C GLN A 229 0.82 11.42 -14.37
N VAL A 230 0.35 10.33 -13.76
CA VAL A 230 -0.90 9.68 -14.18
C VAL A 230 -2.10 10.46 -13.63
N TYR A 231 -2.10 10.79 -12.35
CA TYR A 231 -3.25 11.35 -11.61
C TYR A 231 -3.51 12.81 -11.92
N PHE A 232 -2.47 13.60 -12.16
CA PHE A 232 -2.62 15.04 -12.40
C PHE A 232 -2.22 15.45 -13.82
N GLY A 233 -1.41 14.62 -14.50
CA GLY A 233 -1.07 14.81 -15.91
C GLY A 233 -2.09 14.19 -16.86
N LYS A 234 -2.10 12.85 -16.95
CA LYS A 234 -2.88 12.13 -17.97
C LYS A 234 -4.39 12.27 -17.83
N THR A 235 -4.92 12.21 -16.61
CA THR A 235 -6.36 12.42 -16.36
C THR A 235 -6.82 13.80 -16.83
N ARG A 236 -6.03 14.85 -16.54
CA ARG A 236 -6.29 16.22 -16.99
C ARG A 236 -6.26 16.32 -18.50
N GLU A 237 -5.26 15.72 -19.15
CA GLU A 237 -5.16 15.66 -20.61
C GLU A 237 -6.40 14.99 -21.23
N MET A 238 -6.87 13.88 -20.66
CA MET A 238 -8.09 13.19 -21.12
C MET A 238 -9.33 14.08 -21.00
N VAL A 239 -9.52 14.76 -19.86
CA VAL A 239 -10.65 15.69 -19.67
C VAL A 239 -10.59 16.84 -20.67
N CYS A 240 -9.42 17.43 -20.89
CA CYS A 240 -9.22 18.48 -21.89
C CYS A 240 -9.41 17.97 -23.33
N THR A 241 -9.16 16.69 -23.60
CA THR A 241 -9.39 16.10 -24.93
C THR A 241 -10.88 15.88 -25.20
N LEU A 242 -11.64 15.44 -24.18
CA LEU A 242 -13.10 15.23 -24.28
C LEU A 242 -13.84 16.56 -24.46
N ARG A 243 -13.37 17.62 -23.80
CA ARG A 243 -13.90 18.98 -23.96
C ARG A 243 -12.75 19.98 -24.06
N PRO A 244 -12.27 20.26 -25.28
CA PRO A 244 -11.22 21.24 -25.50
C PRO A 244 -11.61 22.61 -24.93
N PRO A 245 -10.68 23.32 -24.28
CA PRO A 245 -10.90 24.71 -23.92
C PRO A 245 -11.23 25.52 -25.19
N ALA A 246 -12.07 26.54 -25.06
CA ALA A 246 -12.53 27.36 -26.20
C ALA A 246 -11.36 27.94 -27.02
N GLU A 247 -10.24 28.24 -26.37
CA GLU A 247 -9.00 28.75 -26.98
C GLU A 247 -8.35 27.76 -27.96
N VAL A 248 -8.46 26.45 -27.70
CA VAL A 248 -7.89 25.40 -28.56
C VAL A 248 -8.81 25.06 -29.74
N ALA A 249 -10.13 25.20 -29.55
CA ALA A 249 -11.10 25.01 -30.62
C ALA A 249 -10.98 26.08 -31.73
N GLN A 250 -10.63 27.31 -31.37
CA GLN A 250 -10.42 28.41 -32.32
C GLN A 250 -9.18 28.25 -33.20
N MET A 251 -8.16 27.51 -32.77
CA MET A 251 -6.95 27.24 -33.57
C MET A 251 -7.14 26.16 -34.64
N ARG A 252 -8.24 25.39 -34.63
CA ARG A 252 -8.46 24.26 -35.55
C ARG A 252 -9.29 24.58 -36.80
N LEU A 253 -9.66 25.84 -37.02
CA LEU A 253 -10.30 26.26 -38.27
C LEU A 253 -9.32 27.06 -39.13
N PRO A 254 -8.64 26.43 -40.11
CA PRO A 254 -8.41 27.09 -41.37
C PRO A 254 -9.72 27.06 -42.16
N ASP A 255 -10.29 28.24 -42.40
CA ASP A 255 -11.31 28.40 -43.44
C ASP A 255 -10.65 28.18 -44.83
N SER A 256 -11.24 27.24 -45.59
CA SER A 256 -11.07 26.98 -47.03
C SER A 256 -9.73 26.40 -47.53
#